data_AF-A0A7S0HLF6-F1
#
_entry.id   AF-A0A7S0HLF6-F1
#
_cell.length_a   1.000
_cell.length_b   1.000
_cell.length_c   1.000
_cell.angle_alpha   90.00
_cell.angle_beta   90.00
_cell.angle_gamma   90.00
#
_symmetry.space_group_name_H-M   'P 1'
#
loop_
_entity.id
_entity.type
_entity.pdbx_description
1 polymer ?
#
loop_
_entity_poly.entity_id
_entity_poly.type
_entity_poly.pdbx_seq_one_letter_code
_entity_poly.pdbx_strand_id
1 'polypeptide(L)'
;PASAQALQSFSGFERTFLALWAKGKCSDAPRLREQLELLPTTQQGLVAFVGDTLSAELLSALVLAAERVLSPAAPADAAGLLCRLSCARRFDMLWMFVDKAEQKAA
;
A
#
# COMPACT_ATOMS: atom_id res chain seq x y z
N PRO A 1 -12.64 -13.52 -17.69
CA PRO A 1 -11.42 -13.84 -16.90
C PRO A 1 -11.50 -13.22 -15.50
N ALA A 2 -11.34 -14.04 -14.46
CA ALA A 2 -11.68 -13.77 -13.05
C ALA A 2 -10.86 -12.67 -12.33
N SER A 3 -10.02 -11.92 -13.05
CA SER A 3 -9.07 -10.97 -12.47
C SER A 3 -9.64 -9.57 -12.19
N ALA A 4 -10.79 -9.22 -12.76
CA ALA A 4 -11.39 -7.88 -12.60
C ALA A 4 -12.33 -7.76 -11.38
N GLN A 5 -12.83 -8.88 -10.83
CA GLN A 5 -13.79 -8.89 -9.73
C GLN A 5 -13.18 -8.99 -8.33
N ALA A 6 -11.86 -9.23 -8.22
CA ALA A 6 -11.17 -9.37 -6.93
C ALA A 6 -11.04 -8.05 -6.14
N LEU A 7 -11.46 -6.92 -6.72
CA LEU A 7 -11.29 -5.56 -6.20
C LEU A 7 -12.52 -4.96 -5.54
N GLN A 8 -13.45 -5.80 -5.06
CA GLN A 8 -14.61 -5.30 -4.30
C GLN A 8 -14.40 -5.31 -2.78
N SER A 9 -13.27 -5.83 -2.29
CA SER A 9 -13.00 -5.90 -0.84
C SER A 9 -11.53 -5.68 -0.50
N PHE A 10 -11.29 -5.02 0.63
CA PHE A 10 -9.95 -4.79 1.20
C PHE A 10 -9.16 -6.09 1.37
N SER A 11 -9.79 -7.16 1.85
CA SER A 11 -9.15 -8.46 2.04
C SER A 11 -8.68 -9.10 0.73
N GLY A 12 -9.43 -8.91 -0.35
CA GLY A 12 -9.04 -9.34 -1.70
C GLY A 12 -7.80 -8.60 -2.20
N PHE A 13 -7.76 -7.29 -1.99
CA PHE A 13 -6.59 -6.44 -2.28
C PHE A 13 -5.38 -6.87 -1.44
N GLU A 14 -5.50 -6.91 -0.11
CA GLU A 14 -4.39 -7.22 0.81
C GLU A 14 -3.72 -8.54 0.45
N ARG A 15 -4.52 -9.61 0.27
CA ARG A 15 -3.99 -10.93 -0.10
C ARG A 15 -3.25 -10.91 -1.44
N THR A 16 -3.79 -10.23 -2.43
CA THR A 16 -3.20 -10.16 -3.78
C THR A 16 -1.92 -9.34 -3.77
N PHE A 17 -1.95 -8.18 -3.12
CA PHE A 17 -0.81 -7.28 -3.01
C PHE A 17 0.35 -7.93 -2.25
N LEU A 18 0.09 -8.54 -1.08
CA LEU A 18 1.12 -9.21 -0.30
C LEU A 18 1.71 -10.43 -1.02
N ALA A 19 0.89 -11.18 -1.77
CA ALA A 19 1.37 -12.27 -2.60
C ALA A 19 2.32 -11.78 -3.71
N LEU A 20 2.02 -10.65 -4.34
CA LEU A 20 2.89 -10.02 -5.35
C LEU A 20 4.16 -9.39 -4.74
N TRP A 21 4.05 -8.81 -3.54
CA TRP A 21 5.16 -8.21 -2.82
C TRP A 21 6.19 -9.24 -2.31
N ALA A 22 5.78 -10.52 -2.21
CA ALA A 22 6.65 -11.67 -1.98
C ALA A 22 7.71 -11.46 -0.87
N LYS A 23 7.29 -10.92 0.28
CA LYS A 23 8.16 -10.62 1.46
C LYS A 23 9.27 -9.60 1.18
N GLY A 24 8.94 -8.47 0.57
CA GLY A 24 9.91 -7.36 0.38
C GLY A 24 10.64 -7.37 -0.96
N LYS A 25 10.21 -8.22 -1.91
CA LYS A 25 10.78 -8.29 -3.27
C LYS A 25 9.79 -7.72 -4.28
N CYS A 26 10.22 -6.68 -4.99
CA CYS A 26 9.49 -6.10 -6.10
C CYS A 26 9.69 -6.93 -7.39
N SER A 27 9.29 -8.21 -7.34
CA SER A 27 9.56 -9.18 -8.40
C SER A 27 8.80 -8.86 -9.69
N ASP A 28 7.61 -8.26 -9.55
CA ASP A 28 6.72 -7.86 -10.65
C ASP A 28 6.27 -6.42 -10.43
N ALA A 29 7.19 -5.47 -10.63
CA ALA A 29 6.97 -4.05 -10.42
C ALA A 29 5.77 -3.48 -11.23
N PRO A 30 5.57 -3.84 -12.52
CA PRO A 30 4.40 -3.38 -13.28
C PRO A 30 3.09 -3.81 -12.64
N ARG A 31 2.99 -5.07 -12.20
CA ARG A 31 1.77 -5.59 -11.59
C ARG A 31 1.52 -5.06 -10.18
N LEU A 32 2.58 -4.81 -9.42
CA LEU A 32 2.49 -4.10 -8.13
C LEU A 32 1.99 -2.67 -8.33
N ARG A 33 2.46 -1.98 -9.37
CA ARG A 33 1.97 -0.65 -9.73
C ARG A 33 0.47 -0.68 -10.06
N GLU A 34 0.04 -1.61 -10.90
CA GLU A 34 -1.38 -1.81 -11.19
C GLU A 34 -2.20 -2.02 -9.92
N GLN A 35 -1.69 -2.77 -8.93
CA GLN A 35 -2.37 -2.91 -7.64
C GLN A 35 -2.44 -1.61 -6.85
N LEU A 36 -1.37 -0.81 -6.82
CA LEU A 36 -1.34 0.47 -6.12
C LEU A 36 -2.29 1.49 -6.74
N GLU A 37 -2.47 1.47 -8.06
CA GLU A 37 -3.41 2.34 -8.80
C GLU A 37 -4.88 2.05 -8.49
N LEU A 38 -5.17 0.89 -7.89
CA LEU A 38 -6.53 0.51 -7.48
C LEU A 38 -6.91 1.04 -6.10
N LEU A 39 -5.93 1.53 -5.35
CA LEU A 39 -6.18 2.16 -4.07
C LEU A 39 -6.96 3.47 -4.28
N PRO A 40 -7.90 3.80 -3.39
CA PRO A 40 -8.59 5.07 -3.47
C PRO A 40 -7.61 6.25 -3.45
N THR A 41 -7.80 7.17 -4.39
CA THR A 41 -6.94 8.34 -4.57
C THR A 41 -7.31 9.49 -3.61
N THR A 42 -8.47 9.41 -2.96
CA THR A 42 -8.91 10.36 -1.93
C THR A 42 -8.60 9.83 -0.54
N GLN A 43 -8.27 10.74 0.39
CA GLN A 43 -8.01 10.39 1.79
C GLN A 43 -9.20 9.66 2.43
N GLN A 44 -10.41 10.21 2.28
CA GLN A 44 -11.63 9.61 2.84
C GLN A 44 -11.91 8.23 2.25
N GLY A 45 -11.68 8.05 0.94
CA GLY A 45 -11.83 6.76 0.27
C GLY A 45 -10.85 5.73 0.81
N LEU A 46 -9.58 6.11 1.00
CA LEU A 46 -8.56 5.18 1.48
C LEU A 46 -8.80 4.78 2.94
N VAL A 47 -9.17 5.74 3.80
CA VAL A 47 -9.53 5.47 5.20
C VAL A 47 -10.77 4.57 5.27
N ALA A 48 -11.79 4.79 4.44
CA ALA A 48 -12.97 3.93 4.40
C ALA A 48 -12.67 2.53 3.85
N PHE A 49 -11.78 2.43 2.86
CA PHE A 49 -11.37 1.17 2.26
C PHE A 49 -10.54 0.32 3.21
N VAL A 50 -9.59 0.93 3.92
CA VAL A 50 -8.69 0.25 4.87
C VAL A 50 -9.37 0.02 6.22
N GLY A 51 -10.24 0.93 6.66
CA GLY A 51 -10.92 0.86 7.96
C GLY A 51 -9.96 0.64 9.13
N ASP A 52 -10.32 -0.30 10.01
CA ASP A 52 -9.50 -0.74 11.15
C ASP A 52 -8.66 -2.00 10.84
N THR A 53 -8.71 -2.50 9.61
CA THR A 53 -8.12 -3.78 9.21
C THR A 53 -6.67 -3.67 8.74
N LEU A 54 -6.07 -2.46 8.75
CA LEU A 54 -4.67 -2.27 8.41
C LEU A 54 -3.76 -3.12 9.32
N SER A 55 -2.93 -3.96 8.70
CA SER A 55 -1.92 -4.76 9.35
C SER A 55 -0.54 -4.08 9.25
N ALA A 56 0.38 -4.41 10.18
CA ALA A 56 1.75 -3.89 10.15
C ALA A 56 2.50 -4.35 8.89
N GLU A 57 2.28 -5.60 8.48
CA GLU A 57 2.86 -6.18 7.27
C GLU A 57 2.39 -5.42 6.01
N LEU A 58 1.09 -5.16 5.89
CA LEU A 58 0.56 -4.39 4.76
C LEU A 58 1.07 -2.95 4.76
N LEU A 59 1.12 -2.30 5.93
CA LEU A 59 1.67 -0.94 6.04
C LEU A 59 3.13 -0.86 5.58
N SER A 60 3.99 -1.74 6.09
CA SER A 60 5.40 -1.83 5.67
C SER A 60 5.51 -2.08 4.16
N ALA A 61 4.74 -3.03 3.64
CA ALA A 61 4.75 -3.35 2.22
C ALA A 61 4.30 -2.17 1.35
N LEU A 62 3.26 -1.44 1.73
CA LEU A 62 2.76 -0.28 0.99
C LEU A 62 3.76 0.87 0.99
N VAL A 63 4.41 1.16 2.12
CA VAL A 63 5.42 2.22 2.26
C VAL A 63 6.63 1.91 1.37
N LEU A 64 7.15 0.69 1.46
CA LEU A 64 8.29 0.28 0.64
C LEU A 64 7.93 0.17 -0.85
N ALA A 65 6.70 -0.22 -1.18
CA ALA A 65 6.23 -0.26 -2.56
C ALA A 65 6.05 1.15 -3.13
N ALA A 66 5.55 2.12 -2.35
CA ALA A 66 5.49 3.51 -2.77
C ALA A 66 6.87 4.02 -3.18
N GLU A 67 7.89 3.75 -2.38
CA GLU A 67 9.26 4.16 -2.69
C GLU A 67 9.89 3.38 -3.85
N ARG A 68 9.69 2.06 -3.94
CA ARG A 68 10.38 1.23 -4.94
C ARG A 68 9.67 1.14 -6.29
N VAL A 69 8.36 1.36 -6.32
CA VAL A 69 7.51 1.16 -7.52
C VAL A 69 7.01 2.49 -8.06
N LEU A 70 6.54 3.38 -7.19
CA LEU A 70 5.94 4.65 -7.61
C LEU A 70 6.98 5.76 -7.70
N SER A 71 7.82 5.96 -6.68
CA SER A 71 8.80 7.06 -6.58
C SER A 71 9.66 7.26 -7.84
N PRO A 72 10.19 6.20 -8.50
CA PRO A 72 11.05 6.38 -9.68
C PRO A 72 10.33 6.97 -10.90
N ALA A 73 9.01 6.78 -11.01
CA ALA A 73 8.22 7.19 -12.18
C ALA A 73 7.20 8.30 -11.86
N ALA A 74 6.72 8.37 -10.62
CA ALA A 74 5.66 9.24 -10.15
C ALA A 74 5.85 9.55 -8.64
N PRO A 75 6.84 10.39 -8.28
CA PRO A 75 7.14 10.70 -6.89
C PRO A 75 5.99 11.42 -6.16
N ALA A 76 5.20 12.22 -6.89
CA ALA A 76 4.00 12.85 -6.33
C ALA A 76 2.93 11.83 -5.92
N ASP A 77 2.78 10.74 -6.67
CA ASP A 77 1.82 9.68 -6.36
C ASP A 77 2.28 8.85 -5.16
N ALA A 78 3.59 8.60 -5.05
CA ALA A 78 4.21 7.97 -3.88
C ALA A 78 3.95 8.79 -2.60
N ALA A 79 4.27 10.09 -2.63
CA ALA A 79 4.02 11.00 -1.52
C ALA A 79 2.52 11.12 -1.19
N GLY A 80 1.67 11.19 -2.21
CA GLY A 80 0.22 11.22 -2.03
C GLY A 80 -0.31 9.96 -1.35
N LEU A 81 0.20 8.78 -1.71
CA LEU A 81 -0.17 7.51 -1.06
C LEU A 81 0.24 7.50 0.41
N LEU A 82 1.48 7.89 0.72
CA LEU A 82 1.98 7.96 2.10
C LEU A 82 1.17 8.94 2.96
N CYS A 83 0.84 10.11 2.41
CA CYS A 83 -0.01 11.12 3.06
C CYS A 83 -1.42 10.58 3.35
N ARG A 84 -2.00 9.79 2.45
CA ARG A 84 -3.30 9.14 2.70
C ARG A 84 -3.19 8.04 3.75
N LEU A 85 -2.10 7.26 3.73
CA LEU A 85 -1.87 6.18 4.69
C LEU A 85 -1.68 6.72 6.11
N SER A 86 -1.02 7.87 6.28
CA SER A 86 -0.85 8.49 7.59
C SER A 86 -2.17 8.90 8.25
N CYS A 87 -3.23 9.06 7.45
CA CYS A 87 -4.57 9.36 7.93
C CYS A 87 -5.37 8.11 8.36
N ALA A 88 -4.83 6.90 8.17
CA ALA A 88 -5.50 5.68 8.62
C ALA A 88 -5.47 5.61 10.15
N ARG A 89 -6.60 5.21 10.76
CA ARG A 89 -6.80 5.25 12.22
C ARG A 89 -5.75 4.49 13.05
N ARG A 90 -5.17 3.42 12.48
CA ARG A 90 -4.14 2.60 13.14
C ARG A 90 -2.73 2.97 12.73
N PHE A 91 -2.53 3.98 11.87
CA PHE A 91 -1.22 4.30 11.32
C PHE A 91 -0.20 4.58 12.42
N ASP A 92 -0.48 5.52 13.34
CA ASP A 92 0.49 5.89 14.39
C ASP A 92 0.93 4.69 15.24
N MET A 93 -0.02 3.82 15.61
CA MET A 93 0.28 2.61 16.36
C MET A 93 1.16 1.65 15.55
N LEU A 94 0.82 1.42 14.28
CA LEU A 94 1.55 0.49 13.41
C LEU A 94 2.92 1.04 13.01
N TRP A 95 3.04 2.36 12.88
CA TRP A 95 4.29 3.06 12.57
C TRP A 95 5.35 2.88 13.66
N MET A 96 4.94 2.63 14.91
CA MET A 96 5.89 2.26 15.98
C MET A 96 6.58 0.90 15.75
N PHE A 97 6.02 0.06 14.88
CA PHE A 97 6.51 -1.30 14.60
C PHE A 97 7.19 -1.44 13.23
N VAL A 98 7.27 -0.36 12.43
CA VAL A 98 8.00 -0.42 11.16
C VAL A 98 9.50 -0.17 11.37
N ASP A 99 10.32 -0.83 10.55
CA ASP A 99 11.77 -0.78 10.65
C ASP A 99 12.36 0.50 10.02
N LYS A 100 13.68 0.66 10.14
CA LYS A 100 14.42 1.81 9.58
C LYS A 100 14.28 1.95 8.06
N ALA A 101 13.97 0.87 7.34
CA ALA A 101 13.86 0.91 5.88
C ALA A 101 12.60 1.66 5.45
N GLU A 102 11.49 1.42 6.15
CA GLU A 102 10.20 2.07 5.99
C GLU A 102 10.29 3.55 6.39
N GLN A 103 10.98 3.85 7.50
CA GLN A 103 11.20 5.23 7.95
C GLN A 103 12.03 6.05 6.96
N LYS A 104 12.91 5.43 6.17
CA LYS A 104 13.68 6.12 5.13
C LYS A 104 12.86 6.31 3.84
N ALA A 105 11.87 5.45 3.62
CA ALA A 105 11.03 5.42 2.43
C ALA A 105 9.81 6.34 2.53
N ALA A 106 9.44 6.77 3.74
CA ALA A 106 8.37 7.72 4.01
C ALA A 106 8.90 9.12 4.33
#